data_AF-A0A3A3D9S6-F1
#
_entry.id   AF-A0A3A3D9S6-F1
#
_cell.length_a   1.000
_cell.length_b   1.000
_cell.length_c   1.000
_cell.angle_alpha   90.00
_cell.angle_beta   90.00
_cell.angle_gamma   90.00
#
_symmetry.space_group_name_H-M   'P 1'
#
loop_
_entity.id
_entity.type
_entity.pdbx_description
1 polymer ?
#
loop_
_entity_poly.entity_id
_entity_poly.type
_entity_poly.pdbx_seq_one_letter_code
_entity_poly.pdbx_strand_id
1 'polypeptide(L)'
;MVVFTSTLSVNLVSASEKVLDRIETQEGYPYKNLIMKAGKVELLYVTQSEHTTCRVNVSYANEQYQGSRFTVSNTKFEKSPMAACLTRPVAKKLLSKL
;
A
#
# COMPACT_ATOMS: atom_id res chain seq x y z
N MET A 1 -30.04 53.21 -4.87
CA MET A 1 -30.11 51.85 -5.45
C MET A 1 -28.85 51.12 -5.01
N VAL A 2 -28.93 50.28 -3.98
CA VAL A 2 -27.75 49.63 -3.37
C VAL A 2 -27.58 48.26 -4.03
N VAL A 3 -26.50 48.09 -4.80
CA VAL A 3 -26.21 46.84 -5.50
C VAL A 3 -25.35 45.97 -4.57
N PHE A 4 -25.97 44.96 -3.97
CA PHE A 4 -25.25 43.94 -3.19
C PHE A 4 -24.69 42.89 -4.15
N THR A 5 -23.40 43.00 -4.48
CA THR A 5 -22.70 41.96 -5.26
C THR A 5 -22.11 40.93 -4.30
N SER A 6 -22.79 39.79 -4.15
CA SER A 6 -22.25 38.64 -3.41
C SER A 6 -21.23 37.90 -4.27
N THR A 7 -19.95 37.97 -3.90
CA THR A 7 -18.88 37.18 -4.52
C THR A 7 -18.91 35.75 -3.96
N LEU A 8 -19.24 34.78 -4.80
CA LEU A 8 -19.14 33.35 -4.47
C LEU A 8 -17.68 32.92 -4.59
N SER A 9 -17.01 32.67 -3.46
CA SER A 9 -15.67 32.08 -3.42
C SER A 9 -15.78 30.57 -3.52
N VAL A 10 -15.41 29.99 -4.66
CA VAL A 10 -15.27 28.53 -4.83
C VAL A 10 -13.90 28.09 -4.30
N ASN A 11 -13.89 27.32 -3.21
CA ASN A 11 -12.68 26.65 -2.75
C ASN A 11 -12.38 25.46 -3.66
N LEU A 12 -11.35 25.55 -4.49
CA LEU A 12 -10.81 24.39 -5.22
C LEU A 12 -10.16 23.44 -4.21
N VAL A 13 -10.85 22.34 -3.89
CA VAL A 13 -10.24 21.19 -3.21
C VAL A 13 -9.52 20.37 -4.28
N SER A 14 -8.20 20.46 -4.32
CA SER A 14 -7.37 19.58 -5.15
C SER A 14 -7.35 18.19 -4.53
N ALA A 15 -8.17 17.28 -5.03
CA ALA A 15 -8.07 15.86 -4.71
C ALA A 15 -6.80 15.32 -5.39
N SER A 16 -5.76 15.04 -4.61
CA SER A 16 -4.57 14.34 -5.10
C SER A 16 -4.99 12.91 -5.49
N GLU A 17 -5.06 12.65 -6.80
CA GLU A 17 -5.30 11.31 -7.33
C GLU A 17 -4.19 10.39 -6.82
N LYS A 18 -4.54 9.44 -5.94
CA LYS A 18 -3.62 8.36 -5.57
C LYS A 18 -3.35 7.56 -6.84
N VAL A 19 -2.20 7.80 -7.46
CA VAL A 19 -1.69 6.96 -8.54
C VAL A 19 -1.57 5.54 -7.98
N LEU A 20 -2.48 4.66 -8.40
CA LEU A 20 -2.43 3.25 -8.07
C LEU A 20 -1.37 2.63 -8.97
N ASP A 21 -0.12 2.63 -8.47
CA ASP A 21 0.98 2.05 -9.22
C ASP A 21 0.86 0.52 -9.20
N ARG A 22 0.98 -0.11 -10.38
CA ARG A 22 0.87 -1.57 -10.52
C ARG A 22 2.26 -2.16 -10.33
N ILE A 23 2.49 -2.75 -9.17
CA ILE A 23 3.75 -3.41 -8.85
C ILE A 23 3.68 -4.86 -9.34
N GLU A 24 4.48 -5.18 -10.36
CA GLU A 24 4.67 -6.55 -10.81
C GLU A 24 5.55 -7.31 -9.79
N THR A 25 5.12 -8.50 -9.40
CA THR A 25 5.87 -9.37 -8.49
C THR A 25 5.87 -10.82 -8.98
N GLN A 26 7.04 -11.47 -8.86
CA GLN A 26 7.22 -12.89 -9.17
C GLN A 26 7.24 -13.77 -7.92
N GLU A 27 6.83 -13.24 -6.78
CA GLU A 27 6.94 -13.91 -5.49
C GLU A 27 6.00 -15.11 -5.39
N GLY A 28 6.54 -16.28 -5.05
CA GLY A 28 5.77 -17.51 -4.87
C GLY A 28 5.08 -17.61 -3.51
N TYR A 29 4.85 -18.84 -3.04
CA TYR A 29 4.29 -19.09 -1.73
C TYR A 29 5.20 -18.54 -0.60
N PRO A 30 4.66 -17.82 0.41
CA PRO A 30 3.23 -17.63 0.72
C PRO A 30 2.58 -16.36 0.10
N TYR A 31 3.36 -15.48 -0.49
CA TYR A 31 2.90 -14.13 -0.88
C TYR A 31 1.89 -14.16 -2.03
N LYS A 32 2.14 -14.97 -3.07
CA LYS A 32 1.16 -15.17 -4.16
C LYS A 32 -0.22 -15.57 -3.62
N ASN A 33 -0.26 -16.53 -2.71
CA ASN A 33 -1.50 -17.03 -2.15
C ASN A 33 -2.18 -15.97 -1.27
N LEU A 34 -1.41 -15.18 -0.54
CA LEU A 34 -1.93 -14.06 0.25
C LEU A 34 -2.59 -13.01 -0.64
N ILE A 35 -1.93 -12.60 -1.73
CA ILE A 35 -2.46 -11.65 -2.71
C ILE A 35 -3.72 -12.18 -3.38
N MET A 36 -3.73 -13.47 -3.75
CA MET A 36 -4.87 -14.07 -4.45
C MET A 36 -6.09 -14.32 -3.57
N LYS A 37 -5.92 -14.51 -2.25
CA LYS A 37 -7.01 -14.92 -1.35
C LYS A 37 -7.51 -13.80 -0.45
N ALA A 38 -6.69 -12.81 -0.12
CA ALA A 38 -7.12 -11.70 0.72
C ALA A 38 -8.12 -10.82 -0.04
N GLY A 39 -9.02 -10.15 0.69
CA GLY A 39 -9.94 -9.20 0.09
C GLY A 39 -9.22 -7.98 -0.49
N LYS A 40 -8.15 -7.53 0.18
CA LYS A 40 -7.27 -6.45 -0.31
C LYS A 40 -5.87 -6.61 0.25
N VAL A 41 -4.85 -6.41 -0.58
CA VAL A 41 -3.45 -6.27 -0.16
C VAL A 41 -2.95 -4.91 -0.62
N GLU A 42 -2.44 -4.11 0.30
CA GLU A 42 -1.87 -2.80 0.01
C GLU A 42 -0.39 -2.79 0.38
N LEU A 43 0.47 -2.63 -0.61
CA LEU A 43 1.88 -2.34 -0.40
C LEU A 43 2.07 -0.82 -0.44
N LEU A 44 2.37 -0.23 0.71
CA LEU A 44 2.61 1.20 0.85
C LEU A 44 4.13 1.40 0.95
N TYR A 45 4.70 2.24 0.10
CA TYR A 45 6.15 2.45 0.07
C TYR A 45 6.50 3.90 -0.27
N VAL A 46 7.69 4.30 0.15
CA VAL A 46 8.35 5.55 -0.23
C VAL A 46 9.80 5.22 -0.52
N THR A 47 10.24 5.52 -1.74
CA THR A 47 11.62 5.30 -2.18
C THR A 47 12.43 6.58 -1.96
N GLN A 48 13.61 6.42 -1.36
CA GLN A 48 14.62 7.45 -1.17
C GLN A 48 15.94 6.91 -1.71
N SER A 49 16.82 7.78 -2.22
CA SER A 49 18.15 7.49 -2.80
C SER A 49 18.49 5.99 -2.99
N GLU A 50 18.87 5.29 -1.92
CA GLU A 50 19.29 3.88 -1.92
C GLU A 50 18.34 2.92 -1.17
N HIS A 51 17.35 3.47 -0.47
CA HIS A 51 16.48 2.72 0.43
C HIS A 51 14.99 3.00 0.19
N THR A 52 14.20 1.95 0.29
CA THR A 52 12.75 2.03 0.27
C THR A 52 12.22 1.69 1.65
N THR A 53 11.41 2.60 2.20
CA THR A 53 10.62 2.32 3.39
C THR A 53 9.24 1.87 2.98
N CYS A 54 8.82 0.70 3.45
CA CYS A 54 7.57 0.07 3.03
C CYS A 54 6.83 -0.63 4.17
N ARG A 55 5.55 -0.89 3.96
CA ARG A 55 4.71 -1.74 4.82
C ARG A 55 3.62 -2.41 3.98
N VAL A 56 3.19 -3.59 4.43
CA VAL A 56 2.07 -4.31 3.82
C VAL A 56 0.87 -4.29 4.76
N ASN A 57 -0.26 -3.80 4.27
CA ASN A 57 -1.55 -3.96 4.93
C ASN A 57 -2.37 -5.03 4.20
N VAL A 58 -3.12 -5.83 4.95
CA VAL A 58 -3.97 -6.89 4.40
C VAL A 58 -5.35 -6.76 5.01
N SER A 59 -6.38 -6.66 4.18
CA SER A 59 -7.78 -6.68 4.59
C SER A 59 -8.37 -8.03 4.20
N TYR A 60 -9.02 -8.70 5.15
CA TYR A 60 -9.63 -10.01 4.93
C TYR A 60 -10.86 -10.19 5.81
N ALA A 61 -11.93 -10.72 5.21
CA ALA A 61 -13.26 -10.74 5.82
C ALA A 61 -13.62 -9.34 6.37
N ASN A 62 -13.71 -9.21 7.70
CA ASN A 62 -13.96 -7.95 8.43
C ASN A 62 -12.77 -7.54 9.32
N GLU A 63 -11.60 -8.16 9.15
CA GLU A 63 -10.37 -7.82 9.86
C GLU A 63 -9.39 -7.07 8.95
N GLN A 64 -8.53 -6.26 9.58
CA GLN A 64 -7.42 -5.60 8.92
C GLN A 64 -6.12 -5.87 9.68
N TYR A 65 -5.13 -6.38 8.97
CA TYR A 65 -3.75 -6.40 9.43
C TYR A 65 -3.02 -5.16 8.92
N GLN A 66 -2.42 -4.42 9.85
CA GLN A 66 -1.50 -3.32 9.53
C GLN A 66 -0.07 -3.76 9.81
N GLY A 67 0.75 -3.81 8.76
CA GLY A 67 2.14 -4.25 8.87
C GLY A 67 3.05 -3.20 9.50
N SER A 68 4.11 -3.68 10.14
CA SER A 68 5.23 -2.84 10.54
C SER A 68 5.93 -2.21 9.35
N ARG A 69 6.61 -1.09 9.57
CA ARG A 69 7.48 -0.48 8.55
C ARG A 69 8.80 -1.22 8.47
N PHE A 70 9.27 -1.46 7.26
CA PHE A 70 10.58 -2.00 6.92
C PHE A 70 11.33 -0.95 6.10
N THR A 71 12.63 -0.81 6.34
CA THR A 71 13.54 -0.07 5.46
C THR A 71 14.48 -1.08 4.83
N VAL A 72 14.46 -1.15 3.50
CA VAL A 72 15.21 -2.13 2.70
C VAL A 72 15.98 -1.42 1.60
N SER A 73 17.00 -2.05 1.01
CA SER A 73 17.62 -1.50 -0.20
C SER A 73 16.63 -1.49 -1.37
N ASN A 74 16.77 -0.51 -2.27
CA ASN A 74 15.92 -0.42 -3.47
C ASN A 74 16.01 -1.68 -4.32
N THR A 75 17.22 -2.23 -4.47
CA THR A 75 17.47 -3.49 -5.20
C THR A 75 16.70 -4.68 -4.64
N LYS A 76 16.57 -4.78 -3.30
CA LYS A 76 15.83 -5.86 -2.65
C LYS A 76 14.32 -5.66 -2.80
N PHE A 77 13.87 -4.41 -2.73
CA PHE A 77 12.48 -4.04 -2.93
C PHE A 77 12.03 -4.35 -4.37
N GLU A 78 12.75 -3.89 -5.39
CA GLU A 78 12.42 -4.10 -6.80
C GLU A 78 12.34 -5.59 -7.17
N LYS A 79 13.26 -6.41 -6.62
CA LYS A 79 13.28 -7.85 -6.90
C LYS A 79 12.16 -8.61 -6.21
N SER A 80 11.79 -8.22 -5.00
CA SER A 80 10.88 -8.98 -4.13
C SER A 80 10.13 -8.05 -3.17
N PRO A 81 9.17 -7.26 -3.69
CA PRO A 81 8.56 -6.18 -2.94
C PRO A 81 7.76 -6.67 -1.72
N MET A 82 7.00 -7.77 -1.83
CA MET A 82 6.27 -8.30 -0.66
C MET A 82 7.20 -8.91 0.37
N ALA A 83 8.19 -9.71 -0.03
CA ALA A 83 9.11 -10.38 0.88
C ALA A 83 10.05 -9.38 1.57
N ALA A 84 10.33 -8.25 0.93
CA ALA A 84 11.07 -7.15 1.52
C ALA A 84 10.26 -6.43 2.62
N CYS A 85 8.94 -6.36 2.47
CA CYS A 85 8.05 -5.52 3.28
C CYS A 85 7.09 -6.31 4.19
N LEU A 86 7.13 -7.64 4.13
CA LEU A 86 6.34 -8.56 4.94
C LEU A 86 7.13 -9.85 5.12
N THR A 87 7.46 -10.19 6.37
CA THR A 87 8.23 -11.40 6.63
C THR A 87 7.41 -12.65 6.31
N ARG A 88 8.11 -13.70 5.85
CA ARG A 88 7.49 -14.98 5.50
C ARG A 88 6.63 -15.59 6.62
N PRO A 89 7.06 -15.59 7.91
CA PRO A 89 6.23 -16.12 9.00
C PRO A 89 4.92 -15.35 9.19
N VAL A 90 4.95 -14.02 9.06
CA VAL A 90 3.75 -13.19 9.16
C VAL A 90 2.82 -13.46 7.97
N ALA A 91 3.35 -13.53 6.75
CA ALA A 91 2.55 -13.86 5.57
C ALA A 91 1.84 -15.22 5.70
N LYS A 92 2.53 -16.23 6.26
CA LYS A 92 1.92 -17.54 6.57
C LYS A 92 0.80 -17.43 7.61
N LYS A 93 1.02 -16.68 8.68
CA LYS A 93 0.03 -16.45 9.74
C LYS A 93 -1.22 -15.72 9.23
N LEU A 94 -1.04 -14.79 8.30
CA LEU A 94 -2.16 -14.12 7.62
C LEU A 94 -2.90 -15.10 6.72
N LEU A 95 -2.17 -15.86 5.90
CA LEU A 95 -2.76 -16.85 5.01
C LEU A 95 -3.55 -17.95 5.74
N SER A 96 -3.17 -18.32 6.97
CA SER A 96 -3.94 -19.27 7.78
C SER A 96 -5.26 -18.71 8.34
N LYS A 97 -5.51 -17.41 8.19
CA LYS A 97 -6.76 -16.74 8.56
C LYS A 97 -7.69 -16.50 7.34
N LEU A 98 -7.22 -16.83 6.13
CA LEU A 98 -7.94 -16.63 4.86
C LEU A 98 -8.66 -17.90 4.39
#